data_AF-A0A523JKZ2-F1
#
_entry.id   AF-A0A523JKZ2-F1
#
_cell.length_a   1.000
_cell.length_b   1.000
_cell.length_c   1.000
_cell.angle_alpha   90.00
_cell.angle_beta   90.00
_cell.angle_gamma   90.00
#
_symmetry.space_group_name_H-M   'P 1'
#
loop_
_entity.id
_entity.type
_entity.pdbx_description
1 polymer ?
#
loop_
_entity_poly.entity_id
_entity_poly.type
_entity_poly.pdbx_seq_one_letter_code
_entity_poly.pdbx_strand_id
1 'polypeptide(L)'
;MARRSLCIAILGILVTGSGRASTFIEIPMPELIRAADAIVLGRVESIEGALTTDNRVHTYVRLQLEEVLKGDLAFASLTLRQAGGRVGDLEVSIHGSPRFQLGERVLVYLTRSADGSWHTSHLAMGKFGIVWDPATRRELAVREFGEGRVFSPRGRRLPPRDARSLRELRDQVRALAGAEEDAAPAMAPAGGPAESILAAQGATEFNLVMPERRWFEPDVGVPVGFFIDAVGDVDLGATMSTAVVEEGLAAWTAVSSASIELFNAGVATLVAQNTCDGESQIMFNDPFNEVDPPVGCAGTLALGGGCSTPSQNKEVNGVSFRRQTEGNLVFADGFSSSCAFKLPCNFAEVATHEIGHALGLAHSSEVLGETDPKLSGATMYFRVQFDDRCGSLEPYDADALTSLYPLVRFCGDLNGDGEIDILDVVIYRRALLELAPGFGQTGRCSVVGGQLDCDQADANRLRDDLAGLAQIENVCAAFFGGTQPSPVLEDLTPCNRFITDSWEFDVGGGQHVLIRADTVDSATAADLRFSGDCGPQEIAGDEEIACTFPPPAFKCPEFEFTAPTDATCTLHINIFPGASACASVETAGYVLTVEADDAPVDLTFVRDDSVP
;
A
#
# COMPACT_ATOMS: atom_id res chain seq x y z
N MET A 1 -41.77 -43.13 -46.61
CA MET A 1 -41.89 -43.83 -45.31
C MET A 1 -40.81 -43.30 -44.39
N ALA A 2 -41.23 -42.60 -43.33
CA ALA A 2 -40.38 -41.80 -42.46
C ALA A 2 -39.37 -42.64 -41.66
N ARG A 3 -38.09 -42.24 -41.69
CA ARG A 3 -37.06 -42.75 -40.78
C ARG A 3 -37.06 -41.89 -39.51
N ARG A 4 -37.10 -42.57 -38.37
CA ARG A 4 -37.22 -42.02 -37.01
C ARG A 4 -35.96 -41.25 -36.62
N SER A 5 -36.13 -40.01 -36.16
CA SER A 5 -35.10 -39.21 -35.49
C SER A 5 -34.92 -39.69 -34.05
N LEU A 6 -33.70 -40.03 -33.67
CA LEU A 6 -33.30 -40.30 -32.29
C LEU A 6 -32.63 -39.05 -31.73
N CYS A 7 -33.35 -38.28 -30.92
CA CYS A 7 -32.78 -37.18 -30.14
C CYS A 7 -32.01 -37.77 -28.96
N ILE A 8 -30.67 -37.71 -29.01
CA ILE A 8 -29.81 -37.91 -27.83
C ILE A 8 -29.70 -36.54 -27.17
N ALA A 9 -30.38 -36.35 -26.04
CA ALA A 9 -30.18 -35.21 -25.17
C ALA A 9 -28.87 -35.42 -24.40
N ILE A 10 -27.83 -34.67 -24.77
CA ILE A 10 -26.62 -34.52 -23.95
C ILE A 10 -27.01 -33.62 -22.79
N LEU A 11 -27.19 -34.23 -21.62
CA LEU A 11 -27.39 -33.56 -20.34
C LEU A 11 -26.04 -32.93 -19.96
N GLY A 12 -25.89 -31.63 -20.21
CA GLY A 12 -24.75 -30.85 -19.76
C GLY A 12 -24.69 -30.87 -18.23
N ILE A 13 -23.68 -31.53 -17.68
CA ILE A 13 -23.31 -31.42 -16.27
C ILE A 13 -22.71 -30.02 -16.11
N LEU A 14 -23.52 -29.09 -15.60
CA LEU A 14 -23.04 -27.86 -15.01
C LEU A 14 -22.26 -28.23 -13.75
N VAL A 15 -20.95 -28.39 -13.89
CA VAL A 15 -20.03 -28.36 -12.75
C VAL A 15 -20.03 -26.92 -12.24
N THR A 16 -20.90 -26.63 -11.29
CA THR A 16 -20.83 -25.38 -10.52
C THR A 16 -19.62 -25.51 -9.61
N GLY A 17 -18.47 -25.00 -10.07
CA GLY A 17 -17.30 -24.78 -9.24
C GLY A 17 -17.72 -23.98 -8.00
N SER A 18 -17.60 -24.59 -6.83
CA SER A 18 -17.82 -23.89 -5.57
C SER A 18 -16.56 -23.10 -5.28
N GLY A 19 -16.53 -21.83 -5.69
CA GLY A 19 -15.46 -20.89 -5.33
C GLY A 19 -15.30 -20.85 -3.82
N ARG A 20 -14.10 -21.21 -3.37
CA ARG A 20 -13.57 -21.04 -2.01
C ARG A 20 -12.20 -20.43 -2.22
N ALA A 21 -11.86 -19.39 -1.48
CA ALA A 21 -11.15 -19.55 -0.21
C ALA A 21 -10.90 -18.16 0.44
N SER A 22 -9.92 -18.00 1.34
CA SER A 22 -9.38 -16.69 1.76
C SER A 22 -7.83 -16.67 1.78
N THR A 23 -7.13 -15.54 2.04
CA THR A 23 -5.68 -15.58 2.41
C THR A 23 -5.40 -16.45 3.63
N PHE A 24 -6.47 -16.74 4.37
CA PHE A 24 -6.63 -17.88 5.23
C PHE A 24 -7.82 -18.72 4.76
N ILE A 25 -7.82 -20.03 4.88
CA ILE A 25 -9.07 -20.80 4.76
C ILE A 25 -9.66 -20.95 6.16
N GLU A 26 -10.92 -20.55 6.38
CA GLU A 26 -11.52 -20.62 7.71
C GLU A 26 -11.50 -22.03 8.29
N ILE A 27 -10.96 -22.12 9.50
CA ILE A 27 -11.03 -23.31 10.32
C ILE A 27 -12.43 -23.39 10.94
N PRO A 28 -13.18 -24.49 10.73
CA PRO A 28 -14.47 -24.69 11.39
C PRO A 28 -14.35 -24.53 12.90
N MET A 29 -15.28 -23.80 13.51
CA MET A 29 -15.24 -23.57 14.96
C MET A 29 -15.03 -24.84 15.82
N PRO A 30 -15.68 -26.01 15.56
CA PRO A 30 -15.38 -27.22 16.33
C PRO A 30 -13.95 -27.72 16.18
N GLU A 31 -13.33 -27.51 15.02
CA GLU A 31 -11.94 -27.87 14.75
C GLU A 31 -10.99 -26.86 15.39
N LEU A 32 -11.30 -25.56 15.33
CA LEU A 32 -10.54 -24.50 16.01
C LEU A 32 -10.57 -24.66 17.53
N ILE A 33 -11.72 -25.05 18.12
CA ILE A 33 -11.82 -25.36 19.55
C ILE A 33 -10.90 -26.51 19.94
N ARG A 34 -10.82 -27.55 19.11
CA ARG A 34 -9.94 -28.70 19.37
C ARG A 34 -8.47 -28.34 19.21
N ALA A 35 -8.14 -27.55 18.18
CA ALA A 35 -6.77 -27.12 17.90
C ALA A 35 -6.20 -26.16 18.96
N ALA A 36 -7.03 -25.33 19.60
CA ALA A 36 -6.55 -24.39 20.63
C ALA A 36 -6.10 -25.11 21.91
N ASP A 37 -4.95 -24.75 22.46
CA ASP A 37 -4.44 -25.28 23.72
C ASP A 37 -5.25 -24.78 24.93
N ALA A 38 -5.71 -23.52 24.87
CA ALA A 38 -6.60 -22.94 25.87
C ALA A 38 -7.61 -21.98 25.23
N ILE A 39 -8.73 -21.76 25.90
CA ILE A 39 -9.74 -20.77 25.50
C ILE A 39 -10.16 -19.99 26.74
N VAL A 40 -10.03 -18.67 26.70
CA VAL A 40 -10.27 -17.79 27.85
C VAL A 40 -11.23 -16.67 27.52
N LEU A 41 -11.97 -16.21 28.53
CA LEU A 41 -12.73 -14.97 28.54
C LEU A 41 -12.06 -14.00 29.52
N GLY A 42 -11.80 -12.78 29.09
CA GLY A 42 -11.08 -11.81 29.91
C GLY A 42 -11.23 -10.38 29.43
N ARG A 43 -10.55 -9.47 30.12
CA ARG A 43 -10.49 -8.04 29.81
C ARG A 43 -9.05 -7.61 29.55
N VAL A 44 -8.83 -6.80 28.52
CA VAL A 44 -7.51 -6.23 28.23
C VAL A 44 -7.13 -5.21 29.32
N GLU A 45 -6.11 -5.51 30.11
CA GLU A 45 -5.58 -4.64 31.18
C GLU A 45 -4.49 -3.69 30.67
N SER A 46 -3.64 -4.15 29.76
CA SER A 46 -2.55 -3.36 29.19
C SER A 46 -2.16 -3.87 27.81
N ILE A 47 -1.63 -2.95 27.00
CA ILE A 47 -1.03 -3.23 25.70
C ILE A 47 0.32 -2.51 25.68
N GLU A 48 1.39 -3.25 25.38
CA GLU A 48 2.75 -2.71 25.37
C GLU A 48 3.50 -3.25 24.15
N GLY A 49 3.89 -2.36 23.23
CA GLY A 49 4.82 -2.68 22.16
C GLY A 49 6.24 -2.77 22.72
N ALA A 50 7.03 -3.73 22.27
CA ALA A 50 8.38 -3.97 22.74
C ALA A 50 9.31 -4.41 21.61
N LEU A 51 10.53 -3.89 21.67
CA LEU A 51 11.65 -4.32 20.85
C LEU A 51 12.53 -5.22 21.72
N THR A 52 12.75 -6.45 21.28
CA THR A 52 13.57 -7.44 22.00
C THR A 52 15.03 -7.39 21.56
N THR A 53 15.94 -8.00 22.32
CA THR A 53 17.39 -8.01 22.04
C THR A 53 17.80 -8.72 20.74
N ASP A 54 16.92 -9.53 20.17
CA ASP A 54 17.05 -10.17 18.86
C ASP A 54 16.40 -9.35 17.73
N ASN A 55 16.15 -8.06 17.96
CA ASN A 55 15.59 -7.08 17.02
C ASN A 55 14.16 -7.39 16.55
N ARG A 56 13.40 -8.18 17.31
CA ARG A 56 11.99 -8.46 16.99
C ARG A 56 11.07 -7.45 17.66
N VAL A 57 10.05 -7.02 16.94
CA VAL A 57 8.97 -6.21 17.49
C VAL A 57 7.79 -7.11 17.86
N HIS A 58 7.43 -7.07 19.13
CA HIS A 58 6.28 -7.76 19.68
C HIS A 58 5.34 -6.79 20.37
N THR A 59 4.07 -7.16 20.48
CA THR A 59 3.11 -6.49 21.34
C THR A 59 2.61 -7.45 22.41
N TYR A 60 2.79 -7.07 23.68
CA TYR A 60 2.31 -7.81 24.82
C TYR A 60 0.93 -7.31 25.25
N VAL A 61 -0.08 -8.16 25.11
CA VAL A 61 -1.47 -7.87 25.52
C VAL A 61 -1.76 -8.63 26.81
N ARG A 62 -1.91 -7.91 27.91
CA ARG A 62 -2.24 -8.52 29.22
C ARG A 62 -3.74 -8.61 29.39
N LEU A 63 -4.24 -9.81 29.66
CA LEU A 63 -5.64 -10.10 29.95
C LEU A 63 -5.83 -10.35 31.44
N GLN A 64 -6.80 -9.69 32.05
CA GLN A 64 -7.43 -10.13 33.30
C GLN A 64 -8.36 -11.30 32.97
N LEU A 65 -8.11 -12.47 33.53
CA LEU A 65 -8.95 -13.63 33.25
C LEU A 65 -10.22 -13.56 34.10
N GLU A 66 -11.36 -13.61 33.42
CA GLU A 66 -12.67 -13.76 34.06
C GLU A 66 -13.07 -15.24 34.14
N GLU A 67 -12.71 -16.01 33.11
CA GLU A 67 -13.04 -17.42 33.01
C GLU A 67 -12.10 -18.16 32.04
N VAL A 68 -11.74 -19.39 32.40
CA VAL A 68 -11.06 -20.34 31.51
C VAL A 68 -12.10 -21.37 31.05
N LEU A 69 -12.31 -21.46 29.74
CA LEU A 69 -13.31 -22.33 29.10
C LEU A 69 -12.72 -23.66 28.61
N LYS A 70 -11.43 -23.66 28.27
CA LYS A 70 -10.63 -24.83 27.89
C LYS A 70 -9.20 -24.64 28.38
N GLY A 71 -8.55 -25.72 28.81
CA GLY A 71 -7.17 -25.73 29.30
C GLY A 71 -7.05 -25.52 30.81
N ASP A 72 -5.91 -25.89 31.38
CA ASP A 72 -5.62 -25.74 32.81
C ASP A 72 -4.75 -24.49 33.05
N LEU A 73 -5.41 -23.33 33.12
CA LEU A 73 -4.77 -22.04 33.41
C LEU A 73 -5.14 -21.56 34.81
N ALA A 74 -4.22 -21.71 35.77
CA ALA A 74 -4.44 -21.34 37.18
C ALA A 74 -4.09 -19.88 37.52
N PHE A 75 -4.03 -18.98 36.53
CA PHE A 75 -3.59 -17.60 36.72
C PHE A 75 -4.77 -16.61 36.79
N ALA A 76 -4.62 -15.52 37.54
CA ALA A 76 -5.59 -14.41 37.52
C ALA A 76 -5.45 -13.52 36.26
N SER A 77 -4.30 -13.58 35.61
CA SER A 77 -3.97 -12.79 34.42
C SER A 77 -3.08 -13.59 33.47
N LEU A 78 -3.19 -13.33 32.18
CA LEU A 78 -2.38 -13.95 31.13
C LEU A 78 -1.83 -12.88 30.19
N THR A 79 -0.55 -12.98 29.81
CA THR A 79 0.03 -12.10 28.78
C THR A 79 0.12 -12.85 27.47
N LEU A 80 -0.43 -12.26 26.41
CA LEU A 80 -0.31 -12.72 25.04
C LEU A 80 0.82 -11.98 24.34
N ARG A 81 1.70 -12.70 23.63
CA ARG A 81 2.73 -12.14 22.77
C ARG A 81 2.24 -12.17 21.33
N GLN A 82 1.93 -11.01 20.76
CA GLN A 82 1.59 -10.86 19.34
C GLN A 82 2.82 -10.39 18.59
N ALA A 83 3.01 -10.84 17.34
CA ALA A 83 4.05 -10.30 16.46
C ALA A 83 3.64 -8.91 15.94
N GLY A 84 4.62 -8.04 15.74
CA GLY A 84 4.40 -6.66 15.28
C GLY A 84 3.99 -5.70 16.40
N GLY A 85 3.80 -4.44 16.02
CA GLY A 85 3.57 -3.34 16.97
C GLY A 85 4.42 -2.13 16.66
N ARG A 86 4.39 -1.16 17.57
CA ARG A 86 5.16 0.08 17.47
C ARG A 86 5.98 0.32 18.72
N VAL A 87 7.25 0.71 18.50
CA VAL A 87 8.18 1.13 19.56
C VAL A 87 8.97 2.33 19.06
N GLY A 88 8.70 3.51 19.64
CA GLY A 88 9.28 4.77 19.18
C GLY A 88 8.90 5.06 17.73
N ASP A 89 9.92 5.08 16.87
CA ASP A 89 9.82 5.36 15.45
C ASP A 89 9.92 4.12 14.57
N LEU A 90 9.88 2.93 15.17
CA LEU A 90 9.81 1.66 14.47
C LEU A 90 8.38 1.11 14.58
N GLU A 91 7.77 0.81 13.44
CA GLU A 91 6.48 0.11 13.41
C GLU A 91 6.54 -1.09 12.46
N VAL A 92 6.12 -2.24 12.97
CA VAL A 92 5.97 -3.49 12.23
C VAL A 92 4.49 -3.80 12.11
N SER A 93 3.98 -3.79 10.89
CA SER A 93 2.61 -4.20 10.58
C SER A 93 2.57 -5.62 10.04
N ILE A 94 1.61 -6.42 10.51
CA ILE A 94 1.34 -7.78 10.05
C ILE A 94 -0.14 -7.88 9.73
N HIS A 95 -0.46 -8.13 8.48
CA HIS A 95 -1.84 -8.24 8.03
C HIS A 95 -2.50 -9.51 8.61
N GLY A 96 -3.79 -9.43 8.89
CA GLY A 96 -4.54 -10.50 9.56
C GLY A 96 -4.37 -10.59 11.08
N SER A 97 -3.46 -9.80 11.68
CA SER A 97 -3.27 -9.76 13.13
C SER A 97 -4.54 -9.40 13.90
N PRO A 98 -4.78 -10.01 15.09
CA PRO A 98 -5.95 -9.69 15.89
C PRO A 98 -5.86 -8.25 16.39
N ARG A 99 -6.98 -7.52 16.40
CA ARG A 99 -7.01 -6.16 16.93
C ARG A 99 -7.34 -6.19 18.41
N PHE A 100 -6.59 -5.53 19.28
CA PHE A 100 -6.93 -5.36 20.70
C PHE A 100 -7.12 -3.90 21.10
N GLN A 101 -8.04 -3.63 22.03
CA GLN A 101 -8.27 -2.30 22.60
C GLN A 101 -8.21 -2.34 24.13
N LEU A 102 -7.57 -1.34 24.75
CA LEU A 102 -7.49 -1.25 26.20
C LEU A 102 -8.88 -1.25 26.84
N GLY A 103 -9.09 -2.14 27.83
CA GLY A 103 -10.34 -2.27 28.56
C GLY A 103 -11.44 -3.08 27.87
N GLU A 104 -11.25 -3.48 26.60
CA GLU A 104 -12.22 -4.33 25.90
C GLU A 104 -12.33 -5.71 26.58
N ARG A 105 -13.48 -6.35 26.40
CA ARG A 105 -13.72 -7.72 26.89
C ARG A 105 -13.68 -8.68 25.71
N VAL A 106 -12.93 -9.76 25.83
CA VAL A 106 -12.60 -10.67 24.73
C VAL A 106 -12.71 -12.12 25.12
N LEU A 107 -13.13 -12.96 24.16
CA LEU A 107 -12.92 -14.40 24.21
C LEU A 107 -11.83 -14.75 23.21
N VAL A 108 -10.77 -15.41 23.68
CA VAL A 108 -9.55 -15.67 22.89
C VAL A 108 -9.21 -17.14 22.92
N TYR A 109 -8.97 -17.69 21.74
CA TYR A 109 -8.41 -19.01 21.50
C TYR A 109 -6.89 -18.86 21.49
N LEU A 110 -6.21 -19.73 22.23
CA LEU A 110 -4.81 -19.57 22.53
C LEU A 110 -4.01 -20.78 22.07
N THR A 111 -2.89 -20.49 21.42
CA THR A 111 -1.85 -21.46 21.08
C THR A 111 -0.66 -21.16 21.99
N ARG A 112 0.00 -22.21 22.46
CA ARG A 112 1.24 -22.12 23.21
C ARG A 112 2.42 -22.32 22.28
N SER A 113 3.27 -21.31 22.15
CA SER A 113 4.49 -21.43 21.35
C SER A 113 5.46 -22.42 22.02
N ALA A 114 6.45 -22.90 21.26
CA ALA A 114 7.46 -23.85 21.76
C ALA A 114 8.28 -23.31 22.95
N ASP A 115 8.46 -22.00 23.04
CA ASP A 115 9.11 -21.32 24.17
C ASP A 115 8.18 -21.16 25.39
N GLY A 116 6.91 -21.57 25.30
CA GLY A 116 5.94 -21.53 26.38
C GLY A 116 5.17 -20.23 26.51
N SER A 117 5.45 -19.23 25.67
CA SER A 117 4.60 -18.03 25.54
C SER A 117 3.24 -18.38 24.93
N TRP A 118 2.29 -17.45 25.06
CA TRP A 118 0.93 -17.61 24.56
C TRP A 118 0.66 -16.56 23.49
N HIS A 119 0.01 -16.94 22.40
CA HIS A 119 -0.46 -16.03 21.38
C HIS A 119 -1.88 -16.37 20.96
N THR A 120 -2.50 -15.50 20.16
CA THR A 120 -3.85 -15.72 19.66
C THR A 120 -3.80 -16.77 18.55
N SER A 121 -4.55 -17.86 18.69
CA SER A 121 -4.57 -18.93 17.70
C SER A 121 -5.02 -18.41 16.33
N HIS A 122 -4.24 -18.68 15.29
CA HIS A 122 -4.56 -18.33 13.90
C HIS A 122 -4.96 -16.84 13.73
N LEU A 123 -4.24 -15.94 14.42
CA LEU A 123 -4.40 -14.49 14.33
C LEU A 123 -5.83 -14.02 14.64
N ALA A 124 -6.44 -13.15 13.81
CA ALA A 124 -7.80 -12.67 14.02
C ALA A 124 -8.86 -13.81 14.07
N MET A 125 -8.59 -15.00 13.48
CA MET A 125 -9.47 -16.18 13.61
C MET A 125 -9.54 -16.72 15.04
N GLY A 126 -8.65 -16.33 15.95
CA GLY A 126 -8.69 -16.76 17.36
C GLY A 126 -9.40 -15.80 18.31
N LYS A 127 -9.77 -14.60 17.86
CA LYS A 127 -10.33 -13.55 18.74
C LYS A 127 -11.82 -13.30 18.50
N PHE A 128 -12.56 -13.12 19.59
CA PHE A 128 -13.88 -12.51 19.60
C PHE A 128 -13.89 -11.31 20.56
N GLY A 129 -14.38 -10.16 20.10
CA GLY A 129 -14.80 -9.07 20.96
C GLY A 129 -16.16 -9.38 21.59
N ILE A 130 -16.35 -9.03 22.86
CA ILE A 130 -17.60 -9.23 23.58
C ILE A 130 -18.36 -7.92 23.65
N VAL A 131 -19.51 -7.87 22.99
CA VAL A 131 -20.36 -6.67 22.92
C VAL A 131 -21.74 -6.95 23.51
N TRP A 132 -22.37 -5.91 24.06
CA TRP A 132 -23.76 -5.98 24.49
C TRP A 132 -24.68 -5.62 23.32
N ASP A 133 -25.60 -6.51 22.96
CA ASP A 133 -26.66 -6.19 22.01
C ASP A 133 -27.89 -5.65 22.74
N PRO A 134 -28.20 -4.34 22.60
CA PRO A 134 -29.36 -3.74 23.27
C PRO A 134 -30.69 -4.27 22.72
N ALA A 135 -30.74 -4.75 21.48
CA ALA A 135 -31.96 -5.24 20.85
C ALA A 135 -32.38 -6.59 21.43
N THR A 136 -31.44 -7.53 21.55
CA THR A 136 -31.71 -8.85 22.13
C THR A 136 -31.47 -8.91 23.65
N ARG A 137 -30.86 -7.87 24.24
CA ARG A 137 -30.42 -7.81 25.65
C ARG A 137 -29.54 -9.00 26.02
N ARG A 138 -28.57 -9.31 25.17
CA ARG A 138 -27.64 -10.43 25.32
C ARG A 138 -26.23 -10.00 24.98
N GLU A 139 -25.26 -10.68 25.58
CA GLU A 139 -23.86 -10.57 25.19
C GLU A 139 -23.61 -11.39 23.92
N LEU A 140 -22.97 -10.75 22.96
CA LEU A 140 -22.54 -11.37 21.71
C LEU A 140 -21.02 -11.46 21.69
N ALA A 141 -20.51 -12.64 21.31
CA ALA A 141 -19.14 -12.81 20.87
C ALA A 141 -19.10 -12.49 19.38
N VAL A 142 -18.36 -11.45 19.00
CA VAL A 142 -18.23 -10.95 17.64
C VAL A 142 -16.80 -11.13 17.19
N ARG A 143 -16.61 -11.93 16.15
CA ARG A 143 -15.33 -12.00 15.47
C ARG A 143 -15.30 -10.97 14.37
N GLU A 144 -14.30 -10.11 14.45
CA GLU A 144 -14.04 -9.09 13.43
C GLU A 144 -12.73 -9.46 12.74
N PHE A 145 -12.84 -9.73 11.45
CA PHE A 145 -11.69 -9.77 10.54
C PHE A 145 -11.52 -8.42 9.83
N GLY A 146 -12.30 -7.41 10.28
CA GLY A 146 -12.96 -6.49 9.36
C GLY A 146 -14.47 -6.69 9.32
N GLU A 147 -15.20 -5.93 8.48
CA GLU A 147 -16.64 -6.11 8.27
C GLU A 147 -17.01 -7.40 7.49
N GLY A 148 -16.36 -8.53 7.82
CA GLY A 148 -16.38 -9.76 7.04
C GLY A 148 -16.94 -11.03 7.64
N ARG A 149 -17.52 -11.86 6.76
CA ARG A 149 -18.07 -13.18 7.12
C ARG A 149 -17.22 -14.31 6.58
N VAL A 150 -17.46 -15.45 7.18
CA VAL A 150 -16.66 -16.64 7.00
C VAL A 150 -17.46 -17.79 6.34
N PHE A 151 -16.80 -18.73 5.65
CA PHE A 151 -17.43 -19.84 4.92
C PHE A 151 -16.81 -21.14 5.42
N SER A 152 -17.65 -22.09 5.83
CA SER A 152 -17.19 -23.39 6.30
C SER A 152 -16.79 -24.35 5.15
N PRO A 153 -15.93 -25.35 5.42
CA PRO A 153 -15.60 -26.48 4.52
C PRO A 153 -16.80 -27.31 4.04
N ARG A 154 -18.00 -27.12 4.60
CA ARG A 154 -19.26 -27.77 4.17
C ARG A 154 -20.19 -26.91 3.32
N GLY A 155 -19.75 -25.73 2.88
CA GLY A 155 -20.49 -24.87 1.95
C GLY A 155 -21.62 -24.09 2.64
N ARG A 156 -21.60 -24.04 3.98
CA ARG A 156 -22.57 -23.28 4.76
C ARG A 156 -22.07 -21.85 4.95
N ARG A 157 -22.89 -20.89 4.54
CA ARG A 157 -22.71 -19.44 4.74
C ARG A 157 -22.89 -19.08 6.22
N LEU A 158 -21.88 -18.48 6.87
CA LEU A 158 -21.98 -17.89 8.22
C LEU A 158 -22.32 -16.38 8.13
N PRO A 159 -22.89 -15.69 9.15
CA PRO A 159 -23.41 -14.29 9.15
C PRO A 159 -22.38 -13.12 9.03
N PRO A 160 -22.79 -11.87 8.60
CA PRO A 160 -22.05 -10.59 8.34
C PRO A 160 -20.95 -10.29 9.34
N ARG A 161 -21.38 -10.38 10.58
CA ARG A 161 -20.55 -10.57 11.73
C ARG A 161 -20.71 -12.03 12.09
N ASP A 162 -19.60 -12.71 12.37
CA ASP A 162 -19.70 -13.94 13.14
C ASP A 162 -20.02 -13.56 14.60
N ALA A 163 -21.25 -13.12 14.79
CA ALA A 163 -21.84 -12.71 16.04
C ALA A 163 -22.64 -13.89 16.58
N ARG A 164 -22.22 -14.39 17.73
CA ARG A 164 -22.84 -15.53 18.40
C ARG A 164 -23.26 -15.11 19.80
N SER A 165 -24.32 -15.70 20.31
CA SER A 165 -24.60 -15.60 21.74
C SER A 165 -23.37 -16.09 22.52
N LEU A 166 -22.81 -15.24 23.38
CA LEU A 166 -21.66 -15.62 24.20
C LEU A 166 -21.96 -16.86 25.05
N ARG A 167 -23.19 -16.97 25.55
CA ARG A 167 -23.65 -18.16 26.29
C ARG A 167 -23.56 -19.41 25.44
N GLU A 168 -24.10 -19.39 24.22
CA GLU A 168 -24.11 -20.56 23.34
C GLU A 168 -22.70 -20.97 22.93
N LEU A 169 -21.82 -19.99 22.66
CA LEU A 169 -20.42 -20.26 22.35
C LEU A 169 -19.70 -20.90 23.54
N ARG A 170 -19.88 -20.37 24.76
CA ARG A 170 -19.32 -20.96 25.99
C ARG A 170 -19.80 -22.39 26.23
N ASP A 171 -21.10 -22.64 26.05
CA ASP A 171 -21.68 -23.97 26.21
C ASP A 171 -21.11 -24.97 25.18
N GLN A 172 -20.91 -24.52 23.93
CA GLN A 172 -20.29 -25.32 22.87
C GLN A 172 -18.82 -25.64 23.16
N VAL A 173 -18.05 -24.64 23.61
CA VAL A 173 -16.63 -24.84 24.00
C VAL A 173 -16.53 -25.89 25.11
N ARG A 174 -17.31 -25.74 26.18
CA ARG A 174 -17.29 -26.69 27.31
C ARG A 174 -17.72 -28.09 26.91
N ALA A 175 -18.75 -28.21 26.06
CA ALA A 175 -19.22 -29.50 25.59
C ALA A 175 -18.15 -30.24 24.76
N LEU A 176 -17.36 -29.52 23.97
CA LEU A 176 -16.27 -30.10 23.18
C LEU A 176 -15.01 -30.34 24.02
N ALA A 177 -14.65 -29.44 24.93
CA ALA A 177 -13.49 -29.57 25.82
C ALA A 177 -13.67 -30.71 26.84
N GLY A 178 -14.86 -30.84 27.43
CA GLY A 178 -15.16 -31.93 28.37
C GLY A 178 -15.23 -33.33 27.72
N ALA A 179 -15.33 -33.41 26.39
CA ALA A 179 -15.19 -34.66 25.65
C ALA A 179 -13.72 -35.05 25.39
N GLU A 180 -12.77 -34.11 25.56
CA GLU A 180 -11.32 -34.31 25.39
C GLU A 180 -10.57 -34.55 26.71
N GLU A 181 -11.12 -34.15 27.86
CA GLU A 181 -10.50 -34.32 29.20
C GLU A 181 -10.21 -35.79 29.57
N ASP A 182 -10.79 -36.77 28.87
CA ASP A 182 -10.46 -38.19 29.03
C ASP A 182 -9.08 -38.59 28.44
N ALA A 183 -8.33 -37.67 27.81
CA ALA A 183 -7.09 -38.01 27.07
C ALA A 183 -5.86 -37.09 27.26
N ALA A 184 -5.94 -35.94 27.96
CA ALA A 184 -4.82 -34.98 28.02
C ALA A 184 -4.17 -34.89 29.43
N PRO A 185 -2.82 -34.94 29.55
CA PRO A 185 -2.13 -34.71 30.81
C PRO A 185 -2.21 -33.23 31.23
N ALA A 186 -2.33 -32.99 32.54
CA ALA A 186 -2.31 -31.66 33.14
C ALA A 186 -1.00 -30.92 32.79
N MET A 187 -1.11 -29.70 32.26
CA MET A 187 0.03 -28.89 31.84
C MET A 187 0.59 -28.09 33.03
N ALA A 188 1.90 -28.23 33.26
CA ALA A 188 2.60 -27.42 34.26
C ALA A 188 2.68 -25.94 33.83
N PRO A 189 2.54 -25.00 34.77
CA PRO A 189 2.66 -23.58 34.48
C PRO A 189 4.11 -23.27 34.08
N ALA A 190 4.33 -22.80 32.85
CA ALA A 190 5.52 -22.02 32.56
C ALA A 190 5.06 -20.60 32.27
N GLY A 191 5.49 -19.65 33.11
CA GLY A 191 5.71 -18.31 32.58
C GLY A 191 6.75 -18.47 31.49
N GLY A 192 6.45 -18.04 30.27
CA GLY A 192 7.43 -18.06 29.18
C GLY A 192 8.75 -17.42 29.63
N PRO A 193 9.89 -17.77 29.02
CA PRO A 193 11.16 -17.15 29.32
C PRO A 193 10.98 -15.62 29.23
N ALA A 194 11.52 -14.91 30.21
CA ALA A 194 11.55 -13.45 30.16
C ALA A 194 12.42 -13.05 28.97
N GLU A 195 11.79 -12.59 27.89
CA GLU A 195 12.51 -11.97 26.78
C GLU A 195 13.24 -10.74 27.28
N SER A 196 14.46 -10.53 26.79
CA SER A 196 15.20 -9.32 27.10
C SER A 196 14.67 -8.19 26.23
N ILE A 197 13.97 -7.26 26.85
CA ILE A 197 13.38 -6.09 26.20
C ILE A 197 14.43 -4.98 26.13
N LEU A 198 14.71 -4.48 24.92
CA LEU A 198 15.55 -3.31 24.66
C LEU A 198 14.79 -2.00 24.91
N ALA A 199 13.56 -1.93 24.41
CA ALA A 199 12.69 -0.78 24.55
C ALA A 199 11.22 -1.23 24.60
N ALA A 200 10.40 -0.50 25.34
CA ALA A 200 8.97 -0.75 25.44
C ALA A 200 8.17 0.55 25.44
N GLN A 201 6.96 0.48 24.92
CA GLN A 201 6.04 1.60 24.80
C GLN A 201 4.60 1.15 25.07
N GLY A 202 3.93 1.79 26.02
CA GLY A 202 2.50 1.57 26.27
C GLY A 202 1.64 2.07 25.11
N ALA A 203 0.57 1.33 24.82
CA ALA A 203 -0.39 1.65 23.77
C ALA A 203 -1.83 1.52 24.29
N THR A 204 -2.77 2.20 23.63
CA THR A 204 -4.21 2.07 23.89
C THR A 204 -4.87 1.03 23.00
N GLU A 205 -4.22 0.64 21.92
CA GLU A 205 -4.67 -0.38 20.98
C GLU A 205 -3.50 -1.13 20.35
N PHE A 206 -3.77 -2.35 19.91
CA PHE A 206 -2.95 -3.11 18.98
C PHE A 206 -3.78 -3.28 17.71
N ASN A 207 -3.47 -2.49 16.69
CA ASN A 207 -4.14 -2.52 15.40
C ASN A 207 -3.08 -2.27 14.32
N LEU A 208 -2.78 -3.30 13.52
CA LEU A 208 -1.70 -3.25 12.53
C LEU A 208 -2.19 -3.06 11.10
N VAL A 209 -3.49 -2.79 10.91
CA VAL A 209 -4.09 -2.52 9.59
C VAL A 209 -4.12 -1.01 9.28
N MET A 210 -3.90 -0.18 10.30
CA MET A 210 -3.88 1.29 10.25
C MET A 210 -2.76 1.79 11.15
N PRO A 211 -2.14 2.95 10.90
CA PRO A 211 -2.35 3.88 9.78
C PRO A 211 -1.78 3.49 8.40
N GLU A 212 -2.15 4.28 7.40
CA GLU A 212 -1.72 4.13 6.00
C GLU A 212 -0.21 4.31 5.84
N ARG A 213 0.41 3.43 5.04
CA ARG A 213 1.85 3.36 4.79
C ARG A 213 2.09 3.11 3.31
N ARG A 214 3.22 3.60 2.80
CA ARG A 214 3.62 3.39 1.41
C ARG A 214 5.12 3.53 1.22
N TRP A 215 5.63 2.99 0.12
CA TRP A 215 6.97 3.27 -0.36
C TRP A 215 7.06 4.71 -0.91
N PHE A 216 8.20 5.37 -0.66
CA PHE A 216 8.47 6.72 -1.17
C PHE A 216 9.38 6.68 -2.41
N GLU A 217 10.13 5.60 -2.55
CA GLU A 217 11.03 5.27 -3.65
C GLU A 217 10.35 5.41 -5.02
N PRO A 218 9.10 4.96 -5.22
CA PRO A 218 8.41 5.12 -6.50
C PRO A 218 8.16 6.56 -6.93
N ASP A 219 8.13 7.52 -6.00
CA ASP A 219 7.92 8.94 -6.35
C ASP A 219 9.11 9.51 -7.11
N VAL A 220 10.29 8.95 -6.85
CA VAL A 220 11.56 9.29 -7.50
C VAL A 220 12.04 8.14 -8.38
N GLY A 221 11.10 7.33 -8.90
CA GLY A 221 11.33 6.23 -9.84
C GLY A 221 12.34 5.17 -9.41
N VAL A 222 12.60 5.05 -8.11
CA VAL A 222 13.44 4.00 -7.56
C VAL A 222 12.57 2.74 -7.39
N PRO A 223 12.96 1.62 -8.00
CA PRO A 223 12.22 0.37 -7.86
C PRO A 223 12.40 -0.25 -6.48
N VAL A 224 11.40 -1.00 -6.02
CA VAL A 224 11.40 -1.72 -4.74
C VAL A 224 11.76 -3.19 -5.00
N GLY A 225 12.86 -3.63 -4.40
CA GLY A 225 13.37 -5.00 -4.55
C GLY A 225 12.88 -5.92 -3.43
N PHE A 226 12.50 -7.15 -3.78
CA PHE A 226 12.20 -8.23 -2.83
C PHE A 226 13.21 -9.36 -3.00
N PHE A 227 13.89 -9.72 -1.92
CA PHE A 227 14.73 -10.91 -1.87
C PHE A 227 13.87 -12.15 -1.64
N ILE A 228 14.19 -13.25 -2.31
CA ILE A 228 13.40 -14.48 -2.26
C ILE A 228 14.23 -15.57 -1.59
N ASP A 229 13.62 -16.30 -0.66
CA ASP A 229 14.21 -17.50 -0.09
C ASP A 229 14.59 -18.52 -1.20
N ALA A 230 15.87 -18.90 -1.24
CA ALA A 230 16.41 -19.83 -2.23
C ALA A 230 15.91 -21.27 -2.08
N VAL A 231 15.36 -21.64 -0.92
CA VAL A 231 14.82 -23.00 -0.69
C VAL A 231 13.49 -23.17 -1.41
N GLY A 232 12.62 -22.15 -1.35
CA GLY A 232 11.26 -22.22 -1.87
C GLY A 232 10.35 -23.13 -1.04
N ASP A 233 9.08 -23.23 -1.46
CA ASP A 233 8.13 -24.17 -0.86
C ASP A 233 8.55 -25.63 -1.10
N VAL A 234 8.41 -26.47 -0.06
CA VAL A 234 8.85 -27.87 -0.09
C VAL A 234 8.17 -28.71 -1.17
N ASP A 235 6.92 -28.41 -1.52
CA ASP A 235 6.13 -29.17 -2.49
C ASP A 235 6.26 -28.60 -3.91
N LEU A 236 6.30 -27.26 -4.05
CA LEU A 236 6.50 -26.62 -5.36
C LEU A 236 7.95 -26.71 -5.84
N GLY A 237 8.91 -26.69 -4.91
CA GLY A 237 10.33 -26.56 -5.16
C GLY A 237 10.76 -25.13 -5.47
N ALA A 238 12.06 -24.85 -5.28
CA ALA A 238 12.67 -23.52 -5.42
C ALA A 238 12.29 -22.81 -6.73
N THR A 239 12.50 -23.46 -7.89
CA THR A 239 12.26 -22.83 -9.20
C THR A 239 10.83 -22.37 -9.39
N MET A 240 9.85 -23.20 -9.03
CA MET A 240 8.44 -22.83 -9.17
C MET A 240 8.04 -21.78 -8.14
N SER A 241 8.58 -21.88 -6.92
CA SER A 241 8.35 -20.90 -5.85
C SER A 241 8.82 -19.50 -6.24
N THR A 242 10.02 -19.38 -6.84
CA THR A 242 10.51 -18.12 -7.39
C THR A 242 9.62 -17.63 -8.54
N ALA A 243 9.22 -18.51 -9.46
CA ALA A 243 8.41 -18.12 -10.62
C ALA A 243 7.03 -17.55 -10.23
N VAL A 244 6.34 -18.14 -9.26
CA VAL A 244 5.01 -17.65 -8.82
C VAL A 244 5.09 -16.31 -8.07
N VAL A 245 6.22 -16.06 -7.39
CA VAL A 245 6.49 -14.75 -6.76
C VAL A 245 6.81 -13.70 -7.82
N GLU A 246 7.68 -14.02 -8.77
CA GLU A 246 8.02 -13.12 -9.88
C GLU A 246 6.79 -12.77 -10.73
N GLU A 247 5.85 -13.70 -10.89
CA GLU A 247 4.54 -13.45 -11.52
C GLU A 247 3.76 -12.36 -10.77
N GLY A 248 3.66 -12.45 -9.45
CA GLY A 248 2.99 -11.43 -8.63
C GLY A 248 3.70 -10.08 -8.63
N LEU A 249 5.03 -10.05 -8.54
CA LEU A 249 5.83 -8.82 -8.65
C LEU A 249 5.62 -8.15 -10.03
N ALA A 250 5.58 -8.96 -11.09
CA ALA A 250 5.32 -8.49 -12.45
C ALA A 250 3.88 -7.96 -12.61
N ALA A 251 2.89 -8.57 -11.97
CA ALA A 251 1.50 -8.15 -12.04
C ALA A 251 1.29 -6.73 -11.49
N TRP A 252 1.83 -6.44 -10.30
CA TRP A 252 1.82 -5.08 -9.73
C TRP A 252 2.64 -4.09 -10.56
N THR A 253 3.76 -4.56 -11.12
CA THR A 253 4.62 -3.75 -12.01
C THR A 253 3.94 -3.40 -13.33
N ALA A 254 3.02 -4.24 -13.82
CA ALA A 254 2.34 -4.04 -15.09
C ALA A 254 1.22 -2.99 -15.04
N VAL A 255 0.88 -2.46 -13.87
CA VAL A 255 -0.13 -1.39 -13.73
C VAL A 255 0.43 -0.09 -14.27
N SER A 256 0.12 0.20 -15.53
CA SER A 256 0.70 1.30 -16.29
C SER A 256 0.26 2.69 -15.83
N SER A 257 -0.69 2.79 -14.90
CA SER A 257 -1.13 4.02 -14.26
C SER A 257 -0.42 4.31 -12.92
N ALA A 258 0.42 3.39 -12.43
CA ALA A 258 1.12 3.50 -11.15
C ALA A 258 2.65 3.60 -11.31
N SER A 259 3.33 4.36 -10.45
CA SER A 259 4.78 4.61 -10.55
C SER A 259 5.65 3.46 -10.01
N ILE A 260 5.10 2.59 -9.17
CA ILE A 260 5.87 1.58 -8.41
C ILE A 260 6.36 0.39 -9.23
N GLU A 261 7.69 0.26 -9.36
CA GLU A 261 8.40 -0.89 -9.94
C GLU A 261 8.83 -1.89 -8.90
N LEU A 262 8.52 -3.18 -9.13
CA LEU A 262 8.94 -4.29 -8.27
C LEU A 262 9.89 -5.22 -9.03
N PHE A 263 10.89 -5.75 -8.33
CA PHE A 263 11.80 -6.73 -8.92
C PHE A 263 12.32 -7.74 -7.89
N ASN A 264 12.76 -8.89 -8.39
CA ASN A 264 13.49 -9.88 -7.59
C ASN A 264 14.91 -9.37 -7.33
N ALA A 265 15.23 -9.05 -6.08
CA ALA A 265 16.52 -8.51 -5.65
C ALA A 265 17.61 -9.60 -5.48
N GLY A 266 17.23 -10.87 -5.56
CA GLY A 266 18.14 -12.01 -5.40
C GLY A 266 17.73 -12.90 -4.24
N VAL A 267 18.72 -13.50 -3.59
CA VAL A 267 18.51 -14.50 -2.53
C VAL A 267 18.46 -13.83 -1.15
N ALA A 268 17.41 -14.13 -0.37
CA ALA A 268 17.22 -13.56 0.96
C ALA A 268 18.16 -14.17 2.00
N THR A 269 18.63 -13.32 2.93
CA THR A 269 19.13 -13.77 4.24
C THR A 269 17.98 -13.71 5.23
N LEU A 270 17.40 -14.87 5.56
CA LEU A 270 16.13 -14.90 6.27
C LEU A 270 16.24 -14.36 7.71
N VAL A 271 15.34 -13.44 8.04
CA VAL A 271 15.04 -12.99 9.41
C VAL A 271 13.55 -13.18 9.71
N ALA A 272 13.14 -13.21 10.98
CA ALA A 272 11.71 -13.33 11.31
C ALA A 272 10.93 -12.12 10.76
N GLN A 273 9.70 -12.32 10.30
CA GLN A 273 8.89 -11.28 9.64
C GLN A 273 8.73 -10.00 10.47
N ASN A 274 8.80 -10.11 11.79
CA ASN A 274 8.71 -8.99 12.72
C ASN A 274 10.05 -8.35 13.13
N THR A 275 11.10 -8.60 12.34
CA THR A 275 12.41 -7.95 12.41
C THR A 275 12.49 -6.93 11.28
N CYS A 276 13.12 -5.77 11.55
CA CYS A 276 13.40 -4.77 10.53
C CYS A 276 14.91 -4.66 10.32
N ASP A 277 15.41 -5.19 9.21
CA ASP A 277 16.83 -5.24 8.84
C ASP A 277 17.19 -4.40 7.61
N GLY A 278 16.20 -3.74 7.01
CA GLY A 278 16.32 -2.92 5.81
C GLY A 278 16.14 -3.67 4.49
N GLU A 279 15.87 -4.99 4.51
CA GLU A 279 15.64 -5.79 3.32
C GLU A 279 14.20 -6.31 3.26
N SER A 280 13.55 -6.17 2.10
CA SER A 280 12.25 -6.80 1.86
C SER A 280 12.47 -8.26 1.47
N GLN A 281 11.77 -9.19 2.12
CA GLN A 281 11.97 -10.63 1.89
C GLN A 281 10.67 -11.41 1.73
N ILE A 282 10.74 -12.49 0.95
CA ILE A 282 9.66 -13.45 0.75
C ILE A 282 10.16 -14.83 1.15
N MET A 283 9.56 -15.38 2.20
CA MET A 283 9.99 -16.61 2.85
C MET A 283 8.98 -17.74 2.64
N PHE A 284 9.46 -18.99 2.55
CA PHE A 284 8.59 -20.16 2.42
C PHE A 284 8.76 -21.11 3.60
N ASN A 285 7.71 -21.88 3.87
CA ASN A 285 7.69 -22.91 4.91
C ASN A 285 7.92 -22.37 6.34
N ASP A 286 7.46 -21.15 6.62
CA ASP A 286 7.37 -20.57 7.96
C ASP A 286 8.58 -20.83 8.90
N PRO A 287 9.80 -20.40 8.50
CA PRO A 287 11.03 -20.84 9.16
C PRO A 287 11.17 -20.38 10.62
N PHE A 288 10.44 -19.34 11.04
CA PHE A 288 10.46 -18.85 12.43
C PHE A 288 9.17 -19.13 13.20
N ASN A 289 8.27 -19.96 12.66
CA ASN A 289 6.98 -20.35 13.25
C ASN A 289 6.07 -19.13 13.53
N GLU A 290 5.96 -18.24 12.55
CA GLU A 290 5.08 -17.07 12.59
C GLU A 290 3.62 -17.44 12.34
N VAL A 291 3.36 -18.55 11.65
CA VAL A 291 2.03 -19.01 11.26
C VAL A 291 1.64 -20.28 12.01
N ASP A 292 0.46 -20.29 12.62
CA ASP A 292 -0.05 -21.50 13.27
C ASP A 292 -0.28 -22.64 12.25
N PRO A 293 0.13 -23.90 12.56
CA PRO A 293 -0.02 -25.03 11.66
C PRO A 293 -1.47 -25.23 11.20
N PRO A 294 -1.72 -25.55 9.92
CA PRO A 294 -3.08 -25.66 9.41
C PRO A 294 -3.84 -26.84 10.02
N VAL A 295 -5.16 -26.69 10.07
CA VAL A 295 -6.09 -27.77 10.39
C VAL A 295 -6.63 -28.35 9.08
N GLY A 296 -6.00 -29.43 8.62
CA GLY A 296 -6.29 -30.02 7.31
C GLY A 296 -5.81 -29.08 6.19
N CYS A 297 -6.75 -28.59 5.37
CA CYS A 297 -6.46 -27.56 4.36
C CYS A 297 -7.04 -26.19 4.76
N ALA A 298 -7.26 -25.96 6.06
CA ALA A 298 -7.75 -24.71 6.61
C ALA A 298 -6.71 -24.08 7.55
N GLY A 299 -6.64 -22.76 7.60
CA GLY A 299 -5.64 -21.98 8.32
C GLY A 299 -5.15 -20.80 7.48
N THR A 300 -4.26 -20.01 8.05
CA THR A 300 -3.55 -18.92 7.34
C THR A 300 -2.65 -19.52 6.26
N LEU A 301 -2.72 -19.01 5.03
CA LEU A 301 -1.93 -19.51 3.90
C LEU A 301 -0.58 -18.80 3.79
N ALA A 302 -0.58 -17.50 4.07
CA ALA A 302 0.60 -16.64 4.11
C ALA A 302 0.31 -15.40 4.96
N LEU A 303 1.36 -14.64 5.26
CA LEU A 303 1.27 -13.33 5.91
C LEU A 303 2.14 -12.32 5.21
N GLY A 304 1.53 -11.24 4.75
CA GLY A 304 2.17 -10.01 4.30
C GLY A 304 2.23 -8.96 5.41
N GLY A 305 3.24 -8.11 5.33
CA GLY A 305 3.50 -7.11 6.34
C GLY A 305 4.67 -6.23 5.95
N GLY A 306 5.29 -5.59 6.95
CA GLY A 306 6.52 -4.85 6.74
C GLY A 306 6.77 -3.80 7.81
N CYS A 307 7.86 -3.07 7.61
CA CYS A 307 8.34 -2.05 8.51
C CYS A 307 8.03 -0.66 7.99
N SER A 308 7.78 0.27 8.91
CA SER A 308 7.60 1.68 8.59
C SER A 308 8.19 2.58 9.67
N THR A 309 8.47 3.83 9.26
CA THR A 309 9.06 4.87 10.10
C THR A 309 8.04 6.00 10.29
N PRO A 310 7.24 6.01 11.38
CA PRO A 310 6.14 6.96 11.55
C PRO A 310 6.52 8.45 11.59
N SER A 311 7.77 8.81 11.84
CA SER A 311 8.26 10.20 11.79
C SER A 311 8.39 10.72 10.36
N GLN A 312 8.54 9.84 9.36
CA GLN A 312 8.66 10.18 7.95
C GLN A 312 7.29 10.04 7.29
N ASN A 313 6.70 11.17 6.88
CA ASN A 313 5.37 11.21 6.30
C ASN A 313 5.38 11.99 4.98
N LYS A 314 4.48 11.60 4.07
CA LYS A 314 4.21 12.30 2.82
C LYS A 314 2.71 12.30 2.56
N GLU A 315 2.18 13.41 2.07
CA GLU A 315 0.78 13.50 1.65
C GLU A 315 0.65 13.18 0.16
N VAL A 316 -0.27 12.27 -0.19
CA VAL A 316 -0.64 11.97 -1.58
C VAL A 316 -2.15 11.82 -1.68
N ASN A 317 -2.76 12.49 -2.66
CA ASN A 317 -4.21 12.50 -2.85
C ASN A 317 -4.99 12.92 -1.58
N GLY A 318 -4.43 13.83 -0.78
CA GLY A 318 -5.06 14.30 0.47
C GLY A 318 -4.93 13.34 1.65
N VAL A 319 -4.14 12.26 1.52
CA VAL A 319 -3.92 11.28 2.59
C VAL A 319 -2.46 11.25 3.02
N SER A 320 -2.22 11.31 4.32
CA SER A 320 -0.87 11.26 4.90
C SER A 320 -0.43 9.82 5.09
N PHE A 321 0.63 9.43 4.38
CA PHE A 321 1.23 8.11 4.47
C PHE A 321 2.56 8.15 5.19
N ARG A 322 2.79 7.14 6.02
CA ARG A 322 4.09 6.88 6.64
C ARG A 322 5.03 6.17 5.67
N ARG A 323 6.33 6.48 5.74
CA ARG A 323 7.33 5.80 4.91
C ARG A 323 7.43 4.35 5.31
N GLN A 324 7.07 3.47 4.38
CA GLN A 324 7.38 2.06 4.43
C GLN A 324 8.86 1.86 4.07
N THR A 325 9.54 1.00 4.82
CA THR A 325 10.97 0.73 4.64
C THR A 325 11.23 -0.71 4.22
N GLU A 326 10.32 -1.63 4.54
CA GLU A 326 10.42 -3.05 4.23
C GLU A 326 9.06 -3.64 3.90
N GLY A 327 9.04 -4.66 3.05
CA GLY A 327 7.90 -5.53 2.77
C GLY A 327 8.29 -6.98 3.04
N ASN A 328 7.65 -7.62 4.03
CA ASN A 328 8.00 -8.97 4.46
C ASN A 328 6.82 -9.92 4.30
N LEU A 329 7.05 -11.05 3.64
CA LEU A 329 6.08 -12.12 3.43
C LEU A 329 6.59 -13.45 3.96
N VAL A 330 5.68 -14.24 4.53
CA VAL A 330 5.93 -15.64 4.88
C VAL A 330 4.78 -16.52 4.40
N PHE A 331 5.10 -17.57 3.64
CA PHE A 331 4.15 -18.63 3.33
C PHE A 331 4.14 -19.70 4.43
N ALA A 332 2.93 -20.10 4.82
CA ALA A 332 2.72 -21.09 5.87
C ALA A 332 3.23 -22.48 5.46
N ASP A 333 3.77 -23.22 6.43
CA ASP A 333 4.12 -24.62 6.28
C ASP A 333 2.94 -25.56 6.65
N GLY A 334 3.20 -26.86 6.75
CA GLY A 334 2.24 -27.83 7.28
C GLY A 334 1.04 -28.19 6.40
N PHE A 335 0.75 -27.44 5.33
CA PHE A 335 -0.30 -27.82 4.36
C PHE A 335 0.12 -29.05 3.56
N SER A 336 -0.78 -30.04 3.46
CA SER A 336 -0.55 -31.21 2.59
C SER A 336 -0.45 -30.79 1.13
N SER A 337 0.42 -31.44 0.36
CA SER A 337 0.51 -31.34 -1.11
C SER A 337 -0.81 -31.61 -1.86
N SER A 338 -1.81 -32.20 -1.20
CA SER A 338 -3.16 -32.40 -1.76
C SER A 338 -4.10 -31.19 -1.60
N CYS A 339 -3.72 -30.19 -0.81
CA CYS A 339 -4.50 -28.98 -0.61
C CYS A 339 -4.44 -28.08 -1.85
N ALA A 340 -5.57 -27.47 -2.21
CA ALA A 340 -5.66 -26.59 -3.39
C ALA A 340 -4.64 -25.45 -3.35
N PHE A 341 -4.32 -24.92 -2.16
CA PHE A 341 -3.28 -23.91 -1.96
C PHE A 341 -1.92 -24.31 -2.54
N LYS A 342 -1.57 -25.61 -2.57
CA LYS A 342 -0.30 -26.12 -3.10
C LYS A 342 -0.24 -26.22 -4.63
N LEU A 343 -1.25 -25.73 -5.34
CA LEU A 343 -1.20 -25.60 -6.80
C LEU A 343 -0.44 -24.31 -7.18
N PRO A 344 0.47 -24.34 -8.17
CA PRO A 344 1.27 -23.16 -8.53
C PRO A 344 0.46 -21.88 -8.77
N CYS A 345 -0.64 -21.97 -9.52
CA CYS A 345 -1.52 -20.84 -9.79
C CYS A 345 -2.14 -20.25 -8.51
N ASN A 346 -2.62 -21.11 -7.60
CA ASN A 346 -3.18 -20.67 -6.32
C ASN A 346 -2.11 -20.06 -5.40
N PHE A 347 -0.87 -20.54 -5.50
CA PHE A 347 0.27 -19.96 -4.81
C PHE A 347 0.61 -18.56 -5.37
N ALA A 348 0.57 -18.38 -6.69
CA ALA A 348 0.77 -17.08 -7.34
C ALA A 348 -0.32 -16.06 -6.95
N GLU A 349 -1.57 -16.51 -6.82
CA GLU A 349 -2.66 -15.68 -6.31
C GLU A 349 -2.39 -15.18 -4.89
N VAL A 350 -2.02 -16.10 -3.97
CA VAL A 350 -1.67 -15.74 -2.58
C VAL A 350 -0.44 -14.83 -2.57
N ALA A 351 0.60 -15.13 -3.34
CA ALA A 351 1.78 -14.28 -3.45
C ALA A 351 1.41 -12.85 -3.87
N THR A 352 0.57 -12.71 -4.90
CA THR A 352 0.16 -11.41 -5.43
C THR A 352 -0.64 -10.62 -4.41
N HIS A 353 -1.56 -11.28 -3.68
CA HIS A 353 -2.30 -10.65 -2.59
C HIS A 353 -1.36 -10.12 -1.49
N GLU A 354 -0.50 -10.98 -0.96
CA GLU A 354 0.36 -10.60 0.16
C GLU A 354 1.42 -9.56 -0.25
N ILE A 355 1.88 -9.59 -1.52
CA ILE A 355 2.71 -8.50 -2.07
C ILE A 355 1.93 -7.19 -2.00
N GLY A 356 0.64 -7.16 -2.36
CA GLY A 356 -0.19 -5.95 -2.24
C GLY A 356 -0.20 -5.36 -0.82
N HIS A 357 -0.26 -6.20 0.22
CA HIS A 357 -0.07 -5.78 1.60
C HIS A 357 1.32 -5.20 1.89
N ALA A 358 2.36 -5.80 1.32
CA ALA A 358 3.72 -5.26 1.36
C ALA A 358 3.90 -3.97 0.52
N LEU A 359 2.91 -3.59 -0.30
CA LEU A 359 2.86 -2.26 -0.93
C LEU A 359 2.04 -1.26 -0.12
N GLY A 360 1.44 -1.65 1.00
CA GLY A 360 0.59 -0.78 1.82
C GLY A 360 -0.90 -0.83 1.49
N LEU A 361 -1.34 -1.72 0.59
CA LEU A 361 -2.76 -1.89 0.28
C LEU A 361 -3.47 -2.66 1.39
N ALA A 362 -4.60 -2.12 1.85
CA ALA A 362 -5.56 -2.85 2.67
C ALA A 362 -6.43 -3.77 1.80
N HIS A 363 -7.25 -4.61 2.43
CA HIS A 363 -8.23 -5.40 1.71
C HIS A 363 -9.22 -4.52 0.94
N SER A 364 -9.64 -4.94 -0.26
CA SER A 364 -10.62 -4.21 -1.08
C SER A 364 -11.98 -4.07 -0.41
N SER A 365 -12.39 -5.14 0.26
CA SER A 365 -13.55 -5.23 1.11
C SER A 365 -13.26 -6.37 2.05
N GLU A 366 -13.63 -6.19 3.31
CA GLU A 366 -13.66 -7.30 4.25
C GLU A 366 -15.04 -7.94 4.24
N VAL A 367 -16.05 -7.44 3.49
CA VAL A 367 -17.45 -7.91 3.53
C VAL A 367 -17.67 -9.23 2.82
N LEU A 368 -18.20 -10.26 3.50
CA LEU A 368 -18.56 -11.50 2.79
C LEU A 368 -19.85 -11.37 1.98
N GLY A 369 -19.73 -11.83 0.73
CA GLY A 369 -20.82 -11.68 -0.22
C GLY A 369 -21.05 -10.21 -0.52
N GLU A 370 -19.97 -9.43 -0.40
CA GLU A 370 -19.79 -8.15 -1.06
C GLU A 370 -20.47 -8.23 -2.43
N THR A 371 -21.42 -7.33 -2.62
CA THR A 371 -22.28 -7.30 -3.79
C THR A 371 -21.67 -6.48 -4.90
N ASP A 372 -20.69 -5.63 -4.57
CA ASP A 372 -19.87 -4.97 -5.57
C ASP A 372 -18.90 -5.98 -6.20
N PRO A 373 -19.08 -6.34 -7.49
CA PRO A 373 -18.18 -7.27 -8.17
C PRO A 373 -16.75 -6.73 -8.29
N LYS A 374 -16.56 -5.40 -8.29
CA LYS A 374 -15.23 -4.79 -8.34
C LYS A 374 -14.46 -5.04 -7.06
N LEU A 375 -15.12 -4.91 -5.90
CA LEU A 375 -14.49 -5.17 -4.60
C LEU A 375 -14.34 -6.66 -4.34
N SER A 376 -15.41 -7.45 -4.54
CA SER A 376 -15.42 -8.89 -4.27
C SER A 376 -14.59 -9.72 -5.26
N GLY A 377 -14.39 -9.20 -6.47
CA GLY A 377 -13.55 -9.83 -7.49
C GLY A 377 -12.08 -9.54 -7.32
N ALA A 378 -11.71 -8.47 -6.60
CA ALA A 378 -10.33 -8.00 -6.44
C ALA A 378 -9.37 -9.08 -5.92
N THR A 379 -8.12 -9.04 -6.36
CA THR A 379 -7.04 -9.84 -5.78
C THR A 379 -6.80 -9.44 -4.33
N MET A 380 -6.94 -8.16 -3.99
CA MET A 380 -6.90 -7.66 -2.60
C MET A 380 -8.18 -7.91 -1.80
N TYR A 381 -9.18 -8.62 -2.32
CA TYR A 381 -10.30 -9.05 -1.48
C TYR A 381 -9.77 -9.95 -0.37
N PHE A 382 -10.28 -9.81 0.87
CA PHE A 382 -9.80 -10.59 2.03
C PHE A 382 -9.93 -12.12 1.83
N ARG A 383 -10.55 -12.53 0.71
CA ARG A 383 -10.71 -13.89 0.29
C ARG A 383 -10.04 -14.24 -1.05
N VAL A 384 -8.97 -15.05 -1.01
CA VAL A 384 -8.47 -15.86 -2.13
C VAL A 384 -9.59 -16.64 -2.82
N GLN A 385 -9.50 -16.79 -4.13
CA GLN A 385 -10.60 -17.21 -4.99
C GLN A 385 -10.33 -18.59 -5.58
N PHE A 386 -9.06 -18.89 -5.89
CA PHE A 386 -8.63 -20.12 -6.56
C PHE A 386 -9.47 -20.40 -7.82
N ASP A 387 -9.70 -19.35 -8.59
CA ASP A 387 -10.50 -19.32 -9.82
C ASP A 387 -9.62 -19.27 -11.08
N ASP A 388 -8.42 -19.83 -10.98
CA ASP A 388 -7.39 -19.86 -12.02
C ASP A 388 -6.86 -18.47 -12.44
N ARG A 389 -7.05 -17.43 -11.61
CA ARG A 389 -6.50 -16.08 -11.87
C ARG A 389 -4.97 -16.00 -11.77
N CYS A 390 -4.35 -16.92 -11.04
CA CYS A 390 -2.93 -16.93 -10.75
C CYS A 390 -2.43 -15.57 -10.22
N GLY A 391 -1.23 -15.12 -10.61
CA GLY A 391 -0.73 -13.79 -10.25
C GLY A 391 -1.27 -12.72 -11.19
N SER A 392 -2.56 -12.41 -11.07
CA SER A 392 -3.19 -11.34 -11.83
C SER A 392 -3.92 -10.35 -10.92
N LEU A 393 -4.18 -9.17 -11.47
CA LEU A 393 -4.87 -8.07 -10.80
C LEU A 393 -6.19 -7.77 -11.49
N GLU A 394 -7.15 -7.30 -10.71
CA GLU A 394 -8.46 -6.86 -11.17
C GLU A 394 -8.57 -5.32 -11.12
N PRO A 395 -9.60 -4.71 -11.71
CA PRO A 395 -9.70 -3.26 -11.81
C PRO A 395 -9.64 -2.50 -10.48
N TYR A 396 -10.13 -3.09 -9.37
CA TYR A 396 -9.96 -2.48 -8.06
C TYR A 396 -8.49 -2.36 -7.66
N ASP A 397 -7.72 -3.43 -7.86
CA ASP A 397 -6.33 -3.51 -7.42
C ASP A 397 -5.48 -2.48 -8.19
N ALA A 398 -5.71 -2.35 -9.50
CA ALA A 398 -5.06 -1.35 -10.32
C ALA A 398 -5.41 0.09 -9.90
N ASP A 399 -6.69 0.38 -9.63
CA ASP A 399 -7.14 1.70 -9.18
C ASP A 399 -6.60 2.05 -7.78
N ALA A 400 -6.57 1.07 -6.87
CA ALA A 400 -6.03 1.24 -5.53
C ALA A 400 -4.52 1.47 -5.57
N LEU A 401 -3.78 0.71 -6.39
CA LEU A 401 -2.35 0.92 -6.61
C LEU A 401 -2.07 2.29 -7.22
N THR A 402 -2.87 2.72 -8.19
CA THR A 402 -2.77 4.05 -8.82
C THR A 402 -3.05 5.17 -7.83
N SER A 403 -4.01 4.97 -6.92
CA SER A 403 -4.30 5.96 -5.88
C SER A 403 -3.17 6.06 -4.86
N LEU A 404 -2.51 4.93 -4.58
CA LEU A 404 -1.41 4.84 -3.61
C LEU A 404 -0.07 5.30 -4.21
N TYR A 405 0.19 4.99 -5.48
CA TYR A 405 1.41 5.29 -6.23
C TYR A 405 1.04 5.96 -7.55
N PRO A 406 0.41 7.15 -7.53
CA PRO A 406 -0.01 7.79 -8.76
C PRO A 406 1.20 7.99 -9.66
N LEU A 407 1.05 7.68 -10.95
CA LEU A 407 2.03 8.14 -11.91
C LEU A 407 2.08 9.65 -11.88
N VAL A 408 3.18 10.14 -11.35
CA VAL A 408 3.63 11.52 -11.45
C VAL A 408 3.98 11.70 -12.94
N ARG A 409 2.99 12.16 -13.74
CA ARG A 409 3.19 12.62 -15.13
C ARG A 409 3.77 14.03 -15.14
N PHE A 410 4.72 14.30 -14.26
CA PHE A 410 5.41 15.57 -14.20
C PHE A 410 6.78 15.39 -14.84
N CYS A 411 7.21 16.40 -15.58
CA CYS A 411 8.60 16.55 -15.98
C CYS A 411 9.18 17.70 -15.15
N GLY A 412 10.44 17.55 -14.75
CA GLY A 412 11.11 18.35 -13.73
C GLY A 412 12.22 17.52 -13.07
N ASP A 413 12.80 18.05 -12.00
CA ASP A 413 13.70 17.32 -11.11
C ASP A 413 12.87 16.34 -10.26
N LEU A 414 12.74 15.12 -10.76
CA LEU A 414 11.93 14.06 -10.15
C LEU A 414 12.65 13.41 -8.98
N ASN A 415 13.96 13.60 -8.86
CA ASN A 415 14.77 12.96 -7.84
C ASN A 415 15.11 13.90 -6.67
N GLY A 416 14.85 15.20 -6.81
CA GLY A 416 14.99 16.23 -5.78
C GLY A 416 16.43 16.71 -5.57
N ASP A 417 17.30 16.59 -6.58
CA ASP A 417 18.71 17.01 -6.52
C ASP A 417 18.99 18.43 -7.06
N GLY A 418 17.96 19.10 -7.58
CA GLY A 418 18.01 20.45 -8.13
C GLY A 418 18.43 20.51 -9.60
N GLU A 419 18.56 19.39 -10.31
CA GLU A 419 18.93 19.34 -11.73
C GLU A 419 17.93 18.47 -12.51
N ILE A 420 17.50 18.93 -13.69
CA ILE A 420 16.70 18.08 -14.60
C ILE A 420 17.66 17.30 -15.51
N ASP A 421 17.90 16.03 -15.20
CA ASP A 421 18.88 15.19 -15.87
C ASP A 421 18.35 13.81 -16.34
N ILE A 422 19.27 12.93 -16.76
CA ILE A 422 18.92 11.63 -17.33
C ILE A 422 18.33 10.67 -16.27
N LEU A 423 18.57 10.90 -14.98
CA LEU A 423 17.95 10.18 -13.87
C LEU A 423 16.45 10.46 -13.85
N ASP A 424 16.02 11.71 -14.04
CA ASP A 424 14.60 12.07 -14.07
C ASP A 424 13.88 11.42 -15.25
N VAL A 425 14.56 11.30 -16.39
CA VAL A 425 14.01 10.60 -17.57
C VAL A 425 13.89 9.08 -17.32
N VAL A 426 14.80 8.50 -16.53
CA VAL A 426 14.72 7.08 -16.12
C VAL A 426 13.60 6.87 -15.10
N ILE A 427 13.33 7.85 -14.23
CA ILE A 427 12.16 7.85 -13.33
C ILE A 427 10.86 7.92 -14.14
N TYR A 428 10.87 8.69 -15.23
CA TYR A 428 9.76 8.85 -16.16
C TYR A 428 9.51 7.63 -17.08
N ARG A 429 10.42 6.65 -17.10
CA ARG A 429 10.47 5.53 -18.04
C ARG A 429 9.15 4.76 -18.21
N ARG A 430 8.35 4.62 -17.16
CA ARG A 430 7.03 3.96 -17.24
C ARG A 430 6.01 4.71 -18.09
N ALA A 431 5.91 6.02 -17.90
CA ALA A 431 5.03 6.86 -18.71
C ALA A 431 5.48 6.85 -20.20
N LEU A 432 6.79 6.69 -20.45
CA LEU A 432 7.34 6.60 -21.80
C LEU A 432 7.10 5.24 -22.48
N LEU A 433 7.11 4.15 -21.72
CA LEU A 433 6.82 2.81 -22.25
C LEU A 433 5.38 2.67 -22.81
N GLU A 434 4.41 3.42 -22.28
CA GLU A 434 3.05 3.51 -22.84
C GLU A 434 3.03 4.19 -24.22
N LEU A 435 3.84 5.24 -24.39
CA LEU A 435 3.93 6.05 -25.61
C LEU A 435 4.83 5.40 -26.68
N ALA A 436 5.78 4.57 -26.26
CA ALA A 436 6.80 3.97 -27.10
C ALA A 436 7.15 2.53 -26.68
N PRO A 437 6.39 1.51 -27.16
CA PRO A 437 6.67 0.11 -26.85
C PRO A 437 8.07 -0.31 -27.33
N GLY A 438 8.97 -0.65 -26.39
CA GLY A 438 10.35 -1.06 -26.66
C GLY A 438 11.44 -0.12 -26.13
N PHE A 439 11.05 1.04 -25.57
CA PHE A 439 11.98 1.98 -24.92
C PHE A 439 12.79 1.31 -23.80
N GLY A 440 14.12 1.40 -23.87
CA GLY A 440 15.01 0.83 -22.85
C GLY A 440 15.02 -0.70 -22.75
N GLN A 441 14.60 -1.44 -23.79
CA GLN A 441 14.77 -2.90 -23.85
C GLN A 441 16.20 -3.32 -24.24
N THR A 442 17.15 -3.00 -23.36
CA THR A 442 18.37 -3.78 -23.14
C THR A 442 18.77 -3.56 -21.68
N GLY A 443 18.70 -4.60 -20.85
CA GLY A 443 18.85 -4.50 -19.39
C GLY A 443 20.25 -4.10 -18.90
N ARG A 444 20.61 -2.81 -18.98
CA ARG A 444 21.93 -2.29 -18.57
C ARG A 444 21.99 -0.86 -18.04
N CYS A 445 20.87 -0.14 -17.91
CA CYS A 445 20.81 1.03 -17.05
C CYS A 445 19.87 0.73 -15.87
N SER A 446 20.39 0.77 -14.65
CA SER A 446 19.63 0.67 -13.40
C SER A 446 19.96 1.84 -12.48
N VAL A 447 19.03 2.23 -11.61
CA VAL A 447 19.28 3.25 -10.57
C VAL A 447 19.61 2.54 -9.26
N VAL A 448 20.80 2.77 -8.70
CA VAL A 448 21.22 2.23 -7.40
C VAL A 448 21.65 3.40 -6.52
N GLY A 449 20.94 3.64 -5.42
CA GLY A 449 21.27 4.70 -4.46
C GLY A 449 21.26 6.12 -5.05
N GLY A 450 20.38 6.40 -6.01
CA GLY A 450 20.29 7.70 -6.69
C GLY A 450 21.36 7.91 -7.78
N GLN A 451 22.12 6.89 -8.14
CA GLN A 451 23.13 6.98 -9.22
C GLN A 451 22.78 6.03 -10.37
N LEU A 452 23.03 6.51 -11.59
CA LEU A 452 22.86 5.74 -12.82
C LEU A 452 24.00 4.71 -12.92
N ASP A 453 23.68 3.43 -12.75
CA ASP A 453 24.59 2.34 -13.10
C ASP A 453 24.39 2.00 -14.58
N CYS A 454 25.10 2.74 -15.45
CA CYS A 454 25.05 2.55 -16.89
C CYS A 454 26.40 2.84 -17.56
N ASP A 455 26.76 2.05 -18.58
CA ASP A 455 27.93 2.37 -19.41
C ASP A 455 27.64 3.54 -20.38
N GLN A 456 28.69 4.26 -20.79
CA GLN A 456 28.55 5.46 -21.62
C GLN A 456 27.86 5.18 -22.98
N ALA A 457 27.98 3.97 -23.51
CA ALA A 457 27.40 3.60 -24.80
C ALA A 457 25.91 3.26 -24.68
N ASP A 458 25.48 2.74 -23.54
CA ASP A 458 24.09 2.53 -23.17
C ASP A 458 23.40 3.87 -22.84
N ALA A 459 24.07 4.77 -22.10
CA ALA A 459 23.57 6.14 -21.84
C ALA A 459 23.39 6.96 -23.13
N ASN A 460 24.30 6.84 -24.10
CA ASN A 460 24.18 7.50 -25.39
C ASN A 460 23.02 6.91 -26.23
N ARG A 461 22.82 5.59 -26.19
CA ARG A 461 21.68 4.94 -26.85
C ARG A 461 20.34 5.35 -26.26
N LEU A 462 20.27 5.50 -24.94
CA LEU A 462 19.07 6.01 -24.26
C LEU A 462 18.73 7.44 -24.75
N ARG A 463 19.73 8.31 -24.93
CA ARG A 463 19.53 9.64 -25.54
C ARG A 463 19.07 9.58 -27.00
N ASP A 464 19.65 8.69 -27.81
CA ASP A 464 19.28 8.53 -29.22
C ASP A 464 17.85 7.97 -29.37
N ASP A 465 17.44 7.02 -28.50
CA ASP A 465 16.09 6.47 -28.45
C ASP A 465 15.07 7.53 -28.04
N LEU A 466 15.39 8.38 -27.05
CA LEU A 466 14.56 9.52 -26.64
C LEU A 466 14.34 10.53 -27.77
N ALA A 467 15.40 10.85 -28.54
CA ALA A 467 15.32 11.78 -29.66
C ALA A 467 14.48 11.24 -30.84
N GLY A 468 14.23 9.92 -30.90
CA GLY A 468 13.45 9.28 -31.96
C GLY A 468 11.93 9.20 -31.71
N LEU A 469 11.45 9.57 -30.52
CA LEU A 469 10.06 9.42 -30.12
C LEU A 469 9.27 10.73 -30.29
N ALA A 470 8.68 10.91 -31.47
CA ALA A 470 7.85 12.06 -31.86
C ALA A 470 6.54 12.25 -31.04
N GLN A 471 6.42 11.65 -29.86
CA GLN A 471 5.33 11.85 -28.89
C GLN A 471 5.83 12.13 -27.45
N ILE A 472 7.14 12.06 -27.21
CA ILE A 472 7.77 12.52 -25.95
C ILE A 472 7.86 14.05 -25.91
N GLU A 473 7.81 14.71 -27.08
CA GLU A 473 7.90 16.15 -27.27
C GLU A 473 6.86 16.95 -26.46
N ASN A 474 5.68 16.37 -26.19
CA ASN A 474 4.63 17.01 -25.39
C ASN A 474 4.76 16.75 -23.89
N VAL A 475 5.59 15.78 -23.50
CA VAL A 475 5.58 15.24 -22.14
C VAL A 475 6.84 15.68 -21.40
N CYS A 476 8.00 15.72 -22.06
CA CYS A 476 9.29 16.12 -21.47
C CYS A 476 9.82 17.47 -21.99
N ALA A 477 8.94 18.40 -22.40
CA ALA A 477 9.32 19.67 -23.02
C ALA A 477 10.25 20.58 -22.18
N ALA A 478 10.39 20.31 -20.87
CA ALA A 478 11.39 20.93 -20.00
C ALA A 478 12.84 20.66 -20.43
N PHE A 479 13.11 19.59 -21.20
CA PHE A 479 14.46 19.30 -21.67
C PHE A 479 14.88 20.17 -22.88
N PHE A 480 13.96 20.83 -23.59
CA PHE A 480 14.29 21.60 -24.82
C PHE A 480 13.46 22.87 -25.12
N GLY A 481 12.61 23.36 -24.22
CA GLY A 481 11.89 24.64 -24.40
C GLY A 481 10.74 24.57 -25.42
N GLY A 482 9.69 23.82 -25.08
CA GLY A 482 8.48 23.64 -25.89
C GLY A 482 7.18 24.14 -25.25
N THR A 483 6.15 24.33 -26.07
CA THR A 483 4.82 24.84 -25.72
C THR A 483 3.95 23.83 -24.93
N GLN A 484 3.21 24.29 -23.91
CA GLN A 484 2.36 23.50 -23.00
C GLN A 484 0.99 24.17 -22.77
N PRO A 485 -0.12 23.43 -22.66
CA PRO A 485 -1.42 24.05 -22.35
C PRO A 485 -1.47 24.56 -20.91
N SER A 486 -2.01 25.77 -20.72
CA SER A 486 -2.32 26.33 -19.40
C SER A 486 -3.30 25.43 -18.58
N PRO A 487 -3.16 25.32 -17.25
CA PRO A 487 -2.11 25.93 -16.43
C PRO A 487 -0.79 25.16 -16.46
N VAL A 488 0.33 25.88 -16.31
CA VAL A 488 1.68 25.31 -16.22
C VAL A 488 2.23 25.52 -14.81
N LEU A 489 2.99 24.53 -14.30
CA LEU A 489 3.70 24.60 -13.02
C LEU A 489 5.18 24.83 -13.31
N GLU A 490 5.79 25.76 -12.59
CA GLU A 490 7.20 26.08 -12.71
C GLU A 490 7.73 26.72 -11.42
N ASP A 491 9.03 26.92 -11.30
CA ASP A 491 9.64 27.62 -10.18
C ASP A 491 10.65 28.71 -10.57
N LEU A 492 10.96 29.59 -9.61
CA LEU A 492 12.03 30.58 -9.72
C LEU A 492 13.16 30.22 -8.75
N THR A 493 14.30 29.83 -9.29
CA THR A 493 15.45 29.35 -8.53
C THR A 493 16.73 30.19 -8.77
N PRO A 494 17.34 30.77 -7.71
CA PRO A 494 16.82 30.85 -6.35
C PRO A 494 15.74 31.92 -6.21
N CYS A 495 14.82 31.79 -5.24
CA CYS A 495 13.76 32.78 -5.02
C CYS A 495 14.34 34.18 -4.74
N ASN A 496 14.40 35.01 -5.79
CA ASN A 496 14.92 36.34 -5.70
C ASN A 496 14.41 37.24 -6.84
N ARG A 497 14.39 38.55 -6.59
CA ARG A 497 13.83 39.57 -7.51
C ARG A 497 14.55 39.74 -8.85
N PHE A 498 15.72 39.13 -9.02
CA PHE A 498 16.53 39.22 -10.24
C PHE A 498 16.36 38.01 -11.14
N ILE A 499 15.64 36.98 -10.68
CA ILE A 499 15.35 35.78 -11.46
C ILE A 499 14.00 35.98 -12.12
N THR A 500 13.90 35.62 -13.38
CA THR A 500 12.74 35.85 -14.21
C THR A 500 12.58 34.74 -15.21
N ASP A 501 11.38 34.18 -15.20
CA ASP A 501 10.90 33.25 -16.20
C ASP A 501 10.20 34.00 -17.31
N SER A 502 10.41 33.55 -18.54
CA SER A 502 9.84 34.17 -19.73
C SER A 502 8.98 33.18 -20.48
N TRP A 503 7.75 33.56 -20.76
CA TRP A 503 6.73 32.79 -21.45
C TRP A 503 6.21 33.55 -22.67
N GLU A 504 5.79 32.82 -23.69
CA GLU A 504 5.09 33.34 -24.88
C GLU A 504 3.78 32.60 -25.11
N PHE A 505 2.74 33.29 -25.56
CA PHE A 505 1.47 32.65 -25.91
C PHE A 505 0.74 33.44 -27.00
N ASP A 506 -0.02 32.75 -27.84
CA ASP A 506 -0.73 33.38 -28.96
C ASP A 506 -2.20 33.68 -28.61
N VAL A 507 -2.69 34.85 -29.02
CA VAL A 507 -4.10 35.24 -28.88
C VAL A 507 -4.64 35.84 -30.18
N GLY A 508 -5.93 35.63 -30.42
CA GLY A 508 -6.69 36.24 -31.50
C GLY A 508 -7.27 37.61 -31.12
N GLY A 509 -7.37 38.51 -32.09
CA GLY A 509 -7.99 39.81 -31.91
C GLY A 509 -9.46 39.71 -31.49
N GLY A 510 -9.80 40.37 -30.39
CA GLY A 510 -11.14 40.40 -29.79
C GLY A 510 -11.36 39.36 -28.69
N GLN A 511 -10.42 38.44 -28.44
CA GLN A 511 -10.53 37.47 -27.35
C GLN A 511 -10.35 38.13 -25.98
N HIS A 512 -11.12 37.70 -24.99
CA HIS A 512 -10.94 38.09 -23.59
C HIS A 512 -9.88 37.20 -22.94
N VAL A 513 -8.76 37.78 -22.54
CA VAL A 513 -7.62 37.06 -21.96
C VAL A 513 -7.58 37.30 -20.45
N LEU A 514 -7.45 36.23 -19.68
CA LEU A 514 -7.20 36.25 -18.24
C LEU A 514 -5.83 35.61 -17.97
N ILE A 515 -4.98 36.28 -17.20
CA ILE A 515 -3.66 35.80 -16.78
C ILE A 515 -3.62 35.81 -15.26
N ARG A 516 -3.16 34.72 -14.65
CA ARG A 516 -2.98 34.57 -13.21
C ARG A 516 -1.71 33.78 -12.92
N ALA A 517 -0.94 34.21 -11.93
CA ALA A 517 0.05 33.33 -11.30
C ALA A 517 -0.36 33.08 -9.85
N ASP A 518 -0.27 31.84 -9.39
CA ASP A 518 -0.59 31.47 -8.00
C ASP A 518 0.52 30.62 -7.39
N THR A 519 0.63 30.63 -6.08
CA THR A 519 1.55 29.80 -5.29
C THR A 519 1.12 28.32 -5.28
N VAL A 520 2.07 27.39 -5.21
CA VAL A 520 1.81 25.94 -5.27
C VAL A 520 1.76 25.25 -3.91
N ASP A 521 2.50 25.77 -2.92
CA ASP A 521 2.50 25.29 -1.53
C ASP A 521 3.03 26.35 -0.56
N SER A 522 2.85 26.14 0.75
CA SER A 522 3.27 27.12 1.77
C SER A 522 4.78 27.21 2.04
N ALA A 523 5.55 26.19 1.68
CA ALA A 523 7.00 26.15 1.87
C ALA A 523 7.74 26.92 0.77
N THR A 524 7.19 26.96 -0.45
CA THR A 524 7.74 27.65 -1.62
C THR A 524 6.97 28.93 -1.98
N ALA A 525 5.91 29.29 -1.26
CA ALA A 525 5.11 30.49 -1.52
C ALA A 525 5.95 31.77 -1.58
N ALA A 526 5.66 32.62 -2.58
CA ALA A 526 6.33 33.89 -2.77
C ALA A 526 5.38 34.99 -3.29
N ASP A 527 5.85 36.22 -3.15
CA ASP A 527 5.25 37.47 -3.61
C ASP A 527 5.52 37.61 -5.12
N LEU A 528 4.72 36.89 -5.91
CA LEU A 528 4.83 36.79 -7.35
C LEU A 528 4.30 38.06 -8.02
N ARG A 529 4.95 38.47 -9.10
CA ARG A 529 4.42 39.48 -10.01
C ARG A 529 4.70 39.06 -11.45
N PHE A 530 3.96 39.62 -12.40
CA PHE A 530 4.28 39.44 -13.81
C PHE A 530 4.18 40.74 -14.60
N SER A 531 4.92 40.80 -15.70
CA SER A 531 4.88 41.90 -16.66
C SER A 531 5.13 41.39 -18.07
N GLY A 532 4.61 42.05 -19.09
CA GLY A 532 4.84 41.66 -20.46
C GLY A 532 4.06 42.50 -21.45
N ASP A 533 3.98 42.06 -22.69
CA ASP A 533 3.31 42.79 -23.75
C ASP A 533 2.55 41.83 -24.67
N CYS A 534 1.36 42.24 -25.12
CA CYS A 534 0.62 41.57 -26.16
C CYS A 534 0.28 42.55 -27.29
N GLY A 535 1.20 42.68 -28.24
CA GLY A 535 1.12 43.70 -29.28
C GLY A 535 1.20 45.11 -28.65
N PRO A 536 0.18 45.98 -28.80
CA PRO A 536 0.16 47.30 -28.17
C PRO A 536 -0.37 47.29 -26.72
N GLN A 537 -0.83 46.15 -26.20
CA GLN A 537 -1.34 46.01 -24.84
C GLN A 537 -0.20 45.65 -23.88
N GLU A 538 0.06 46.50 -22.89
CA GLU A 538 0.98 46.20 -21.78
C GLU A 538 0.26 45.30 -20.75
N ILE A 539 0.95 44.28 -20.26
CA ILE A 539 0.47 43.33 -19.24
C ILE A 539 1.23 43.60 -17.95
N ALA A 540 0.52 43.71 -16.83
CA ALA A 540 1.13 43.78 -15.50
C ALA A 540 0.16 43.28 -14.42
N GLY A 541 0.65 42.46 -13.50
CA GLY A 541 -0.10 41.97 -12.33
C GLY A 541 0.82 41.82 -11.12
N ASP A 542 0.26 41.99 -9.93
CA ASP A 542 0.99 41.95 -8.64
C ASP A 542 0.09 41.43 -7.49
N GLU A 543 -0.92 42.18 -7.05
CA GLU A 543 -1.64 41.92 -5.79
C GLU A 543 -3.17 41.84 -5.94
N GLU A 544 -3.67 41.42 -7.09
CA GLU A 544 -5.10 41.52 -7.42
C GLU A 544 -5.95 40.52 -6.63
N ILE A 545 -5.44 39.31 -6.40
CA ILE A 545 -6.21 38.20 -5.83
C ILE A 545 -5.55 37.58 -4.60
N ALA A 546 -6.31 36.86 -3.77
CA ALA A 546 -5.71 36.07 -2.70
C ALA A 546 -5.02 34.83 -3.30
N CYS A 547 -3.76 34.61 -2.94
CA CYS A 547 -3.05 33.37 -3.27
C CYS A 547 -3.72 32.16 -2.60
N THR A 548 -3.61 30.99 -3.24
CA THR A 548 -4.03 29.71 -2.68
C THR A 548 -3.21 29.36 -1.44
N PHE A 549 -1.89 29.55 -1.48
CA PHE A 549 -0.99 29.45 -0.33
C PHE A 549 -0.42 30.83 -0.03
N PRO A 550 -0.93 31.53 1.00
CA PRO A 550 -0.53 32.92 1.25
C PRO A 550 0.98 33.06 1.48
N PRO A 551 1.69 33.90 0.70
CA PRO A 551 3.08 34.22 0.97
C PRO A 551 3.24 34.96 2.30
N PRO A 552 4.46 35.07 2.85
CA PRO A 552 4.70 35.73 4.15
C PRO A 552 4.17 37.16 4.24
N ALA A 553 4.05 37.85 3.11
CA ALA A 553 3.32 39.09 2.92
C ALA A 553 2.70 39.09 1.50
N PHE A 554 1.55 39.78 1.33
CA PHE A 554 0.92 40.09 0.03
C PHE A 554 0.04 39.01 -0.63
N LYS A 555 -0.31 39.26 -1.89
CA LYS A 555 -1.37 38.64 -2.70
C LYS A 555 -0.77 38.16 -4.02
N CYS A 556 -1.57 37.50 -4.85
CA CYS A 556 -1.13 36.94 -6.13
C CYS A 556 -1.56 37.80 -7.31
N PRO A 557 -0.82 37.78 -8.43
CA PRO A 557 -1.05 38.65 -9.56
C PRO A 557 -2.16 38.09 -10.46
N GLU A 558 -3.05 38.97 -10.92
CA GLU A 558 -4.07 38.67 -11.92
C GLU A 558 -4.26 39.86 -12.86
N PHE A 559 -4.42 39.59 -14.16
CA PHE A 559 -4.65 40.62 -15.15
C PHE A 559 -5.57 40.12 -16.25
N GLU A 560 -6.55 40.93 -16.62
CA GLU A 560 -7.46 40.65 -17.72
C GLU A 560 -7.46 41.76 -18.77
N PHE A 561 -7.56 41.39 -20.05
CA PHE A 561 -7.67 42.34 -21.14
C PHE A 561 -8.42 41.74 -22.33
N THR A 562 -8.84 42.59 -23.28
CA THR A 562 -9.32 42.12 -24.59
C THR A 562 -8.23 42.35 -25.63
N ALA A 563 -7.78 41.29 -26.29
CA ALA A 563 -6.70 41.36 -27.27
C ALA A 563 -7.08 42.31 -28.43
N PRO A 564 -6.32 43.37 -28.71
CA PRO A 564 -6.71 44.36 -29.72
C PRO A 564 -6.54 43.85 -31.16
N THR A 565 -5.59 42.94 -31.37
CA THR A 565 -5.26 42.29 -32.65
C THR A 565 -4.74 40.88 -32.38
N ASP A 566 -4.63 40.07 -33.41
CA ASP A 566 -3.86 38.82 -33.34
C ASP A 566 -2.42 39.15 -32.94
N ALA A 567 -1.88 38.51 -31.92
CA ALA A 567 -0.54 38.76 -31.40
C ALA A 567 0.02 37.55 -30.64
N THR A 568 1.34 37.41 -30.69
CA THR A 568 2.09 36.62 -29.72
C THR A 568 2.40 37.52 -28.54
N CYS A 569 1.87 37.20 -27.37
CA CYS A 569 2.12 37.90 -26.13
C CYS A 569 3.38 37.35 -25.46
N THR A 570 4.16 38.22 -24.82
CA THR A 570 5.24 37.83 -23.89
C THR A 570 4.78 38.05 -22.46
N LEU A 571 5.25 37.19 -21.56
CA LEU A 571 5.00 37.30 -20.12
C LEU A 571 6.27 36.95 -19.35
N HIS A 572 6.60 37.79 -18.39
CA HIS A 572 7.76 37.62 -17.52
C HIS A 572 7.28 37.49 -16.07
N ILE A 573 7.54 36.35 -15.44
CA ILE A 573 7.19 36.09 -14.04
C ILE A 573 8.44 36.29 -13.19
N ASN A 574 8.31 37.06 -12.11
CA ASN A 574 9.40 37.26 -11.17
C ASN A 574 8.89 37.60 -9.76
N ILE A 575 9.83 37.77 -8.84
CA ILE A 575 9.53 38.08 -7.43
C ILE A 575 9.50 39.60 -7.20
N PHE A 576 8.51 40.09 -6.46
CA PHE A 576 8.44 41.48 -6.05
C PHE A 576 9.64 41.87 -5.15
N PRO A 577 10.19 43.10 -5.26
CA PRO A 577 11.31 43.53 -4.42
C PRO A 577 10.94 43.66 -2.93
N GLY A 578 11.24 42.66 -2.10
CA GLY A 578 11.01 42.71 -0.65
C GLY A 578 11.87 41.73 0.15
N ALA A 579 12.24 42.08 1.39
CA ALA A 579 13.05 41.22 2.27
C ALA A 579 12.29 40.00 2.83
N SER A 580 10.97 39.93 2.61
CA SER A 580 10.07 38.85 3.03
C SER A 580 9.22 38.34 1.87
N ALA A 581 9.71 38.50 0.65
CA ALA A 581 8.98 38.13 -0.56
C ALA A 581 8.92 36.61 -0.77
N CYS A 582 9.76 35.82 -0.09
CA CYS A 582 9.82 34.37 -0.26
C CYS A 582 9.68 33.64 1.07
N ALA A 583 8.94 32.53 1.09
CA ALA A 583 8.93 31.59 2.22
C ALA A 583 10.25 30.80 2.32
N SER A 584 10.85 30.46 1.18
CA SER A 584 12.19 29.87 1.05
C SER A 584 13.12 30.77 0.24
N VAL A 585 14.41 30.78 0.57
CA VAL A 585 15.42 31.48 -0.25
C VAL A 585 15.92 30.63 -1.42
N GLU A 586 15.56 29.35 -1.44
CA GLU A 586 16.09 28.36 -2.39
C GLU A 586 15.26 28.30 -3.67
N THR A 587 13.94 28.44 -3.59
CA THR A 587 13.02 28.33 -4.74
C THR A 587 11.69 29.02 -4.43
N ALA A 588 10.97 29.45 -5.47
CA ALA A 588 9.57 29.85 -5.40
C ALA A 588 8.74 29.19 -6.51
N GLY A 589 7.92 28.22 -6.12
CA GLY A 589 7.03 27.51 -7.04
C GLY A 589 5.77 28.32 -7.33
N TYR A 590 5.36 28.33 -8.59
CA TYR A 590 4.14 28.97 -9.06
C TYR A 590 3.39 28.11 -10.08
N VAL A 591 2.08 28.37 -10.19
CA VAL A 591 1.23 27.91 -11.28
C VAL A 591 0.80 29.11 -12.12
N LEU A 592 1.17 29.11 -13.40
CA LEU A 592 0.75 30.13 -14.36
C LEU A 592 -0.48 29.63 -15.12
N THR A 593 -1.56 30.40 -15.04
CA THR A 593 -2.81 30.18 -15.78
C THR A 593 -3.01 31.32 -16.78
N VAL A 594 -3.17 30.97 -18.05
CA VAL A 594 -3.63 31.88 -19.12
C VAL A 594 -4.83 31.27 -19.84
N GLU A 595 -5.90 32.03 -19.94
CA GLU A 595 -7.14 31.65 -20.63
C GLU A 595 -7.53 32.73 -21.64
N ALA A 596 -8.05 32.32 -22.79
CA ALA A 596 -8.65 33.19 -23.80
C ALA A 596 -10.09 32.72 -24.09
N ASP A 597 -11.07 33.60 -23.87
CA ASP A 597 -12.51 33.31 -23.94
C ASP A 597 -12.91 32.07 -23.11
N ASP A 598 -12.42 32.00 -21.87
CA ASP A 598 -12.63 30.90 -20.92
C ASP A 598 -12.07 29.54 -21.38
N ALA A 599 -11.10 29.53 -22.31
CA ALA A 599 -10.40 28.33 -22.77
C ALA A 599 -8.89 28.44 -22.51
N PRO A 600 -8.20 27.35 -22.10
CA PRO A 600 -6.75 27.36 -21.92
C PRO A 600 -5.99 27.76 -23.17
N VAL A 601 -4.92 28.54 -23.00
CA VAL A 601 -3.97 28.89 -24.06
C VAL A 601 -2.70 28.05 -23.93
N ASP A 602 -2.11 27.73 -25.08
CA ASP A 602 -0.80 27.09 -25.18
C ASP A 602 0.33 28.11 -24.85
N LEU A 603 1.13 27.80 -23.83
CA LEU A 603 2.21 28.59 -23.26
C LEU A 603 3.58 28.02 -23.66
N THR A 604 4.42 28.83 -24.29
CA THR A 604 5.78 28.47 -24.68
C THR A 604 6.77 29.00 -23.65
N PHE A 605 7.56 28.10 -23.04
CA PHE A 605 8.62 28.51 -22.15
C PHE A 605 9.83 28.99 -22.94
N VAL A 606 10.20 30.26 -22.77
CA VAL A 606 11.23 30.93 -23.57
C VAL A 606 12.55 30.97 -22.81
N ARG A 607 12.52 31.28 -21.52
CA ARG A 607 13.71 31.34 -20.65
C ARG A 607 13.35 30.95 -19.23
N ASP A 608 14.25 30.15 -18.68
CA ASP A 608 14.25 29.66 -17.31
C ASP A 608 15.27 30.42 -16.47
N ASP A 609 14.87 30.81 -15.27
CA ASP A 609 15.71 31.39 -14.22
C ASP A 609 16.66 32.51 -14.68
N SER A 610 16.17 33.30 -15.64
CA SER A 610 17.03 34.25 -16.33
C SER A 610 17.20 35.53 -15.52
N VAL A 611 18.44 36.02 -15.49
CA VAL A 611 18.72 37.38 -14.99
C VAL A 611 18.47 38.36 -16.14
N PRO A 612 17.62 39.39 -15.95
CA PRO A 612 17.29 40.40 -16.97
C PRO A 612 18.49 41.08 -17.63
#